data_AF-A0A183Q3J5-F1
#
_entry.id   AF-A0A183Q3J5-F1
#
_cell.length_a   1.000
_cell.length_b   1.000
_cell.length_c   1.000
_cell.angle_alpha   90.00
_cell.angle_beta   90.00
_cell.angle_gamma   90.00
#
_symmetry.space_group_name_H-M   'P 1'
#
loop_
_entity.id
_entity.type
_entity.pdbx_description
1 polymer ?
#
loop_
_entity_poly.entity_id
_entity_poly.type
_entity_poly.pdbx_seq_one_letter_code
_entity_poly.pdbx_strand_id
1 'polypeptide(L)'
;MNPSNIIVFAYLLNDAILLVVSDKDVLDTRRPSCLVYKPITFNSISFQDYDISALSFLLILTNGTTLKFDCSTLEIKLVWKTLIQQQIIINNNVSNYS
;
A
#
# COMPACT_ATOMS: atom_id res chain seq x y z
N MET A 1 13.46 -14.95 -23.67
CA MET A 1 12.19 -14.67 -22.95
C MET A 1 12.31 -13.26 -22.40
N ASN A 2 11.46 -12.33 -22.86
CA ASN A 2 11.45 -10.98 -22.30
C ASN A 2 11.05 -11.08 -20.82
N PRO A 3 11.70 -10.36 -19.89
CA PRO A 3 11.19 -10.25 -18.54
C PRO A 3 9.83 -9.57 -18.65
N SER A 4 8.76 -10.31 -18.39
CA SER A 4 7.42 -9.74 -18.25
C SER A 4 7.51 -8.66 -17.18
N ASN A 5 7.17 -7.41 -17.51
CA ASN A 5 7.08 -6.35 -16.52
C ASN A 5 6.00 -6.74 -15.51
N ILE A 6 6.43 -7.14 -14.31
CA ILE A 6 5.53 -7.41 -13.19
C ILE A 6 5.06 -6.06 -12.66
N ILE A 7 3.77 -5.79 -12.77
CA ILE A 7 3.15 -4.56 -12.29
C ILE A 7 2.46 -4.86 -10.97
N VAL A 8 2.69 -4.02 -9.97
CA VAL A 8 2.03 -4.13 -8.66
C VAL A 8 0.99 -3.03 -8.52
N PHE A 9 -0.25 -3.42 -8.29
CA PHE A 9 -1.34 -2.52 -7.97
C PHE A 9 -1.57 -2.50 -6.46
N ALA A 10 -1.60 -1.30 -5.89
CA ALA A 10 -1.97 -1.08 -4.50
C ALA A 10 -3.44 -0.68 -4.41
N TYR A 11 -4.17 -1.33 -3.51
CA TYR A 11 -5.55 -1.00 -3.17
C TYR A 11 -5.66 -0.60 -1.72
N LEU A 12 -6.30 0.54 -1.47
CA LEU A 12 -6.66 0.97 -0.13
C LEU A 12 -8.08 0.47 0.17
N LEU A 13 -8.19 -0.47 1.11
CA LEU A 13 -9.47 -0.90 1.68
C LEU A 13 -9.73 -0.17 3.00
N ASN A 14 -10.87 -0.47 3.63
CA ASN A 14 -11.25 0.14 4.90
C ASN A 14 -10.36 -0.31 6.08
N ASP A 15 -9.83 -1.54 6.02
CA ASP A 15 -9.10 -2.19 7.11
C ASP A 15 -7.66 -2.60 6.74
N ALA A 16 -7.33 -2.63 5.43
CA ALA A 16 -6.02 -3.03 4.96
C ALA A 16 -5.61 -2.37 3.63
N ILE A 17 -4.32 -2.49 3.30
CA ILE A 17 -3.77 -2.27 1.97
C ILE A 17 -3.52 -3.64 1.31
N LEU A 18 -4.01 -3.82 0.08
CA LEU A 18 -3.72 -5.00 -0.73
C LEU A 18 -2.71 -4.68 -1.84
N LEU A 19 -1.73 -5.56 -2.03
CA LEU A 19 -0.74 -5.49 -3.09
C LEU A 19 -0.95 -6.66 -4.05
N VAL A 20 -1.31 -6.35 -5.30
CA VAL A 20 -1.75 -7.32 -6.29
C VAL A 20 -0.83 -7.30 -7.50
N VAL A 21 -0.33 -8.46 -7.93
CA VAL A 21 0.48 -8.61 -9.16
C VAL A 21 -0.42 -8.65 -10.39
N SER A 22 0.03 -8.00 -11.45
CA SER A 22 -0.48 -8.17 -12.81
C SER A 22 0.66 -8.32 -13.81
N ASP A 23 0.45 -9.15 -14.83
CA ASP A 23 1.27 -9.25 -16.04
C ASP A 23 0.82 -8.27 -17.14
N LYS A 24 -0.20 -7.45 -16.86
CA LYS A 24 -0.79 -6.44 -17.74
C LYS A 24 -0.89 -5.09 -17.03
N ASP A 25 -0.92 -4.02 -17.82
CA ASP A 25 -1.11 -2.64 -17.34
C ASP A 25 -2.51 -2.37 -16.73
N VAL A 26 -3.42 -3.33 -16.84
CA VAL A 26 -4.77 -3.26 -16.27
C VAL A 26 -5.09 -4.58 -15.58
N LEU A 27 -5.73 -4.51 -14.42
CA LEU A 27 -6.23 -5.71 -13.74
C LEU A 27 -7.46 -6.26 -14.45
N ASP A 28 -7.30 -7.46 -15.02
CA ASP A 28 -8.38 -8.25 -15.60
C ASP A 28 -9.16 -8.92 -14.47
N THR A 29 -10.41 -8.48 -14.24
CA THR A 29 -11.28 -8.99 -13.17
C THR A 29 -11.64 -10.47 -13.33
N ARG A 30 -11.31 -11.09 -14.46
CA ARG A 30 -11.64 -12.49 -14.78
C ARG A 30 -10.53 -13.49 -14.46
N ARG A 31 -9.37 -13.05 -13.97
CA ARG A 31 -8.27 -13.94 -13.59
C ARG A 31 -7.89 -13.78 -12.13
N PRO A 32 -7.55 -14.88 -11.42
CA PRO A 32 -7.05 -14.80 -10.06
C PRO A 32 -5.75 -14.01 -10.06
N SER A 33 -5.81 -12.78 -9.56
CA SER A 33 -4.63 -11.94 -9.36
C SER A 33 -3.94 -12.40 -8.08
N CYS A 34 -2.67 -12.77 -8.17
CA CYS A 34 -1.92 -13.20 -6.99
C CYS A 34 -1.58 -11.99 -6.11
N LEU A 35 -1.76 -12.13 -4.79
CA LEU A 35 -1.24 -11.17 -3.83
C LEU A 35 0.30 -11.26 -3.84
N VAL A 36 0.97 -10.11 -3.94
CA VAL A 36 2.44 -10.02 -3.81
C VAL A 36 2.84 -10.27 -2.36
N TYR A 37 1.98 -9.85 -1.44
CA TYR A 37 2.23 -9.81 -0.01
C TYR A 37 0.93 -10.03 0.74
N LYS A 38 1.03 -10.48 2.00
CA LYS A 38 -0.14 -10.57 2.88
C LYS A 38 -0.81 -9.19 3.02
N PRO A 39 -2.14 -9.12 3.18
CA PRO A 39 -2.82 -7.86 3.45
C PRO A 39 -2.16 -7.08 4.58
N ILE A 40 -1.91 -5.78 4.35
CA ILE A 40 -1.24 -4.92 5.32
C ILE A 40 -2.33 -4.21 6.12
N THR A 41 -2.64 -4.72 7.30
CA THR A 41 -3.64 -4.09 8.18
C THR A 41 -3.11 -2.78 8.74
N PHE A 42 -3.96 -1.78 8.93
CA PHE A 42 -3.50 -0.46 9.39
C PHE A 42 -2.88 -0.50 10.80
N ASN A 43 -3.37 -1.39 11.67
CA ASN A 43 -2.81 -1.60 13.01
C ASN A 43 -1.41 -2.25 12.98
N SER A 44 -0.98 -2.78 11.83
CA SER A 44 0.37 -3.32 11.63
C SER A 44 1.38 -2.27 11.16
N ILE A 45 0.95 -1.04 10.88
CA ILE A 45 1.83 0.04 10.43
C ILE A 45 2.38 0.77 11.67
N SER A 46 3.69 0.73 11.85
CA SER A 46 4.36 1.41 12.98
C SER A 46 4.78 2.84 12.65
N PHE A 47 5.13 3.10 11.39
CA PHE A 47 5.63 4.40 10.96
C PHE A 47 5.45 4.63 9.46
N GLN A 48 5.27 5.89 9.07
CA GLN A 48 5.32 6.34 7.69
C GLN A 48 6.43 7.38 7.54
N ASP A 49 7.47 7.06 6.77
CA ASP A 49 8.58 7.98 6.56
C ASP A 49 8.26 9.02 5.49
N TYR A 50 8.71 10.24 5.74
CA TYR A 50 8.75 11.33 4.78
C TYR A 50 10.11 11.30 4.09
N ASP A 51 10.34 10.28 3.26
CA ASP A 51 11.50 10.33 2.37
C ASP A 51 11.39 11.59 1.50
N ILE A 52 12.50 12.34 1.46
CA ILE A 52 12.64 13.65 0.81
C ILE A 52 12.71 13.47 -0.72
N SER A 53 12.87 12.25 -1.22
CA SER A 53 12.68 11.95 -2.63
C SER A 53 11.25 12.33 -3.05
N ALA A 54 11.13 13.21 -4.06
CA ALA A 54 9.89 13.95 -4.35
C ALA A 54 8.66 13.03 -4.56
N LEU A 55 8.84 11.81 -5.06
CA LEU A 55 7.77 10.96 -5.56
C LEU A 55 7.61 9.61 -4.85
N SER A 56 8.30 9.36 -3.73
CA SER A 56 8.12 8.09 -3.00
C SER A 56 7.85 8.29 -1.50
N PHE A 57 7.31 7.27 -0.84
CA PHE A 57 7.18 7.23 0.62
C PHE A 57 7.39 5.80 1.14
N LEU A 58 7.71 5.67 2.43
CA LEU A 58 7.92 4.37 3.09
C LEU A 58 6.80 4.09 4.11
N LEU A 59 6.38 2.84 4.16
CA LEU A 59 5.61 2.28 5.28
C LEU A 59 6.51 1.27 6.01
N ILE A 60 6.66 1.46 7.31
CA ILE A 60 7.34 0.51 8.19
C ILE A 60 6.27 -0.23 8.98
N LEU A 61 6.34 -1.55 8.96
CA LEU A 61 5.43 -2.42 9.69
C LEU A 61 6.00 -2.79 11.06
N THR A 62 5.14 -3.19 11.99
CA THR A 62 5.51 -3.60 13.36
C THR A 62 6.45 -4.80 13.40
N ASN A 63 6.45 -5.65 12.36
CA ASN A 63 7.38 -6.76 12.21
C ASN A 63 8.74 -6.35 11.59
N GLY A 64 8.99 -5.05 11.41
CA GLY A 64 10.22 -4.52 10.82
C GLY A 64 10.28 -4.58 9.29
N THR A 65 9.22 -5.03 8.61
CA THR A 65 9.16 -4.99 7.13
C THR A 65 8.98 -3.55 6.66
N THR A 66 9.81 -3.13 5.69
CA THR A 66 9.72 -1.81 5.06
C THR A 66 9.19 -1.95 3.64
N LEU A 67 8.16 -1.17 3.31
CA LEU A 67 7.54 -1.12 1.99
C LEU A 67 7.74 0.27 1.39
N LYS A 68 8.29 0.34 0.18
CA LYS A 68 8.45 1.59 -0.57
C LYS A 68 7.37 1.71 -1.63
N PHE A 69 6.67 2.83 -1.63
CA PHE A 69 5.67 3.18 -2.62
C PHE A 69 6.22 4.28 -3.51
N ASP A 70 6.48 3.93 -4.77
CA ASP A 70 6.87 4.88 -5.81
C ASP A 70 5.61 5.40 -6.51
N CYS A 71 5.41 6.72 -6.51
CA CYS A 71 4.25 7.40 -7.09
C CYS A 71 4.64 8.08 -8.40
N SER A 72 3.69 8.18 -9.33
CA SER A 72 3.93 8.86 -10.62
C SER A 72 3.92 10.38 -10.52
N THR A 73 3.20 10.95 -9.54
CA THR A 73 3.15 12.39 -9.27
C THR A 73 3.15 12.68 -7.76
N LEU A 74 3.45 13.93 -7.40
CA LEU A 74 3.45 14.38 -6.01
C LEU A 74 2.03 14.36 -5.43
N GLU A 75 1.02 14.72 -6.22
CA GLU A 75 -0.38 14.72 -5.83
C GLU A 75 -0.84 13.31 -5.45
N ILE A 76 -0.48 12.30 -6.25
CA ILE A 76 -0.79 10.89 -5.95
C ILE A 76 -0.12 10.47 -4.63
N LYS A 77 1.15 10.83 -4.42
CA LYS A 77 1.85 10.59 -3.14
C LYS A 77 1.09 11.21 -1.97
N LEU A 78 0.69 12.47 -2.07
CA LEU A 78 -0.01 13.18 -0.99
C LEU A 78 -1.39 12.58 -0.70
N VAL A 79 -2.15 12.21 -1.73
CA VAL A 79 -3.46 11.55 -1.58
C VAL A 79 -3.29 10.23 -0.85
N TRP A 80 -2.39 9.36 -1.30
CA TRP A 80 -2.16 8.07 -0.66
C TRP A 80 -1.71 8.20 0.79
N LYS A 81 -0.75 9.10 1.08
CA LYS A 81 -0.31 9.35 2.46
C LYS A 81 -1.45 9.80 3.35
N THR A 82 -2.26 10.74 2.88
CA THR A 82 -3.40 11.30 3.63
C THR A 82 -4.43 10.21 3.93
N LEU A 83 -4.81 9.43 2.93
CA LEU A 83 -5.81 8.38 3.10
C LEU A 83 -5.31 7.26 4.02
N ILE A 84 -4.06 6.82 3.88
CA ILE A 84 -3.47 5.82 4.80
C ILE A 84 -3.46 6.34 6.23
N GLN A 85 -3.04 7.59 6.45
CA GLN A 85 -3.00 8.19 7.78
C GLN A 85 -4.40 8.26 8.41
N GLN A 86 -5.42 8.64 7.62
CA GLN A 86 -6.80 8.65 8.07
C GLN A 86 -7.27 7.24 8.48
N GLN A 87 -6.97 6.22 7.66
CA GLN A 87 -7.35 4.85 7.98
C GLN A 87 -6.64 4.30 9.23
N ILE A 88 -5.37 4.65 9.46
CA ILE A 88 -4.66 4.30 10.71
C ILE A 88 -5.39 4.88 11.93
N ILE A 89 -5.78 6.16 11.88
CA ILE A 89 -6.49 6.81 12.99
C ILE A 89 -7.84 6.12 13.24
N ILE A 90 -8.61 5.86 12.18
CA ILE A 90 -9.92 5.21 12.28
C ILE A 90 -9.79 3.82 12.91
N ASN A 91 -8.90 2.98 12.37
CA ASN A 91 -8.76 1.59 12.79
C ASN A 91 -8.15 1.42 14.19
N ASN A 92 -7.22 2.30 14.59
CA ASN A 92 -6.69 2.33 15.96
C ASN A 92 -7.74 2.77 16.98
N ASN A 93 -8.64 3.68 16.60
CA ASN A 93 -9.74 4.07 17.48
C ASN A 93 -10.75 2.93 17.65
N VAL A 94 -11.08 2.19 16.58
CA VAL A 94 -11.98 1.03 16.66
C VAL A 94 -11.41 -0.05 17.60
N SER A 95 -10.10 -0.32 17.56
CA SER A 95 -9.47 -1.29 18.48
C SER A 95 -9.50 -0.87 19.96
N ASN A 96 -9.66 0.42 20.26
CA ASN A 96 -9.75 0.89 21.65
C ASN A 96 -11.16 0.73 22.25
N TYR A 97 -12.17 0.42 21.43
CA TYR A 97 -13.56 0.20 21.84
C TYR A 97 -14.01 -1.26 21.73
N SER A 98 -13.08 -2.18 21.45
CA SER A 98 -13.31 -3.63 21.42
C SER A 98 -12.56 -4.32 22.55
#